data_AF-A0A7M3W6K0-F1
#
_entry.id   AF-A0A7M3W6K0-F1
#
_cell.length_a   1.000
_cell.length_b   1.000
_cell.length_c   1.000
_cell.angle_alpha   90.00
_cell.angle_beta   90.00
_cell.angle_gamma   90.00
#
_symmetry.space_group_name_H-M   'P 1'
#
loop_
_entity.id
_entity.type
_entity.pdbx_description
1 polymer ?
#
loop_
_entity_poly.entity_id
_entity_poly.type
_entity_poly.pdbx_seq_one_letter_code
_entity_poly.pdbx_strand_id
1 'polypeptide(L)'
;MLVVTTKIEGGPSPEENVEENDEEGALRQRVKIQRIMDSIWNLEGAKSLRWLFITDSDVDLYDDGWMRVLLWQFFCRFDVGRDLHFDSDKKRVCWDATAPIPSQEGPVPVRRWPGVTLHDQDVLDRVDSWLEEGGF
;
A
#
# COMPACT_ATOMS: atom_id res chain seq x y z
N MET A 1 -9.42 -5.78 -13.47
CA MET A 1 -8.75 -5.24 -12.26
C MET A 1 -7.26 -5.35 -12.49
N LEU A 2 -6.46 -4.42 -11.99
CA LEU A 2 -5.00 -4.46 -12.02
C LEU A 2 -4.49 -4.07 -10.64
N VAL A 3 -3.48 -4.80 -10.15
CA VAL A 3 -2.77 -4.49 -8.90
C VAL A 3 -1.35 -4.10 -9.28
N VAL A 4 -0.85 -3.01 -8.71
CA VAL A 4 0.49 -2.49 -8.94
C VAL A 4 1.16 -2.29 -7.59
N THR A 5 2.34 -2.86 -7.44
CA THR A 5 3.19 -2.59 -6.29
C THR A 5 4.23 -1.53 -6.64
N THR A 6 4.56 -0.66 -5.68
CA THR A 6 5.56 0.38 -5.86
C THR A 6 6.27 0.68 -4.56
N LYS A 7 7.54 1.08 -4.62
CA LYS A 7 8.25 1.60 -3.45
C LYS A 7 8.00 3.10 -3.30
N ILE A 8 7.47 3.55 -2.17
CA ILE A 8 7.38 4.99 -1.84
C ILE A 8 8.67 5.40 -1.11
N GLU A 9 9.33 6.44 -1.62
CA GLU A 9 10.54 6.97 -0.98
C GLU A 9 10.17 7.76 0.27
N GLY A 10 10.80 7.44 1.41
CA GLY A 10 10.45 8.02 2.71
C GLY A 10 9.10 7.53 3.25
N GLY A 11 8.48 6.52 2.61
CA GLY A 11 7.26 5.90 3.09
C GLY A 11 7.50 5.13 4.40
N PRO A 12 6.48 5.00 5.28
CA PRO A 12 6.58 4.21 6.51
C PRO A 12 6.99 2.77 6.23
N SER A 13 7.96 2.25 6.99
CA SER A 13 8.26 0.82 7.04
C SER A 13 7.23 0.10 7.93
N PRO A 14 6.92 -1.18 7.67
CA PRO A 14 6.04 -1.96 8.54
C PRO A 14 6.54 -2.07 9.99
N GLU A 15 7.86 -1.98 10.21
CA GLU A 15 8.49 -2.23 11.51
C GLU A 15 8.53 -0.99 12.42
N GLU A 16 8.30 0.21 11.88
CA GLU A 16 8.56 1.46 12.59
C GLU A 16 7.29 2.32 12.73
N ASN A 17 7.22 3.05 13.85
CA ASN A 17 6.23 4.11 14.01
C ASN A 17 6.78 5.39 13.35
N VAL A 18 5.94 6.04 12.55
CA VAL A 18 6.25 7.34 11.94
C VAL A 18 5.45 8.43 12.67
N GLU A 19 6.15 9.18 13.51
CA GLU A 19 5.54 10.19 14.39
C GLU A 19 5.62 11.61 13.82
N GLU A 20 6.64 11.89 13.01
CA GLU A 20 6.91 13.21 12.44
C GLU A 20 6.18 13.40 11.11
N ASN A 21 5.77 14.63 10.84
CA ASN A 21 5.18 14.98 9.54
C ASN A 21 6.31 15.20 8.51
N ASP A 22 6.11 14.68 7.29
CA ASP A 22 6.96 14.96 6.13
C ASP A 22 6.08 15.43 4.97
N GLU A 23 5.89 16.76 4.89
CA GLU A 23 5.04 17.38 3.86
C GLU A 23 5.59 17.17 2.44
N GLU A 24 6.93 17.19 2.29
CA GLU A 24 7.58 17.02 1.00
C GLU A 24 7.48 15.56 0.54
N GLY A 25 7.72 14.61 1.46
CA GLY A 25 7.52 13.18 1.23
C GLY A 25 6.08 12.85 0.85
N ALA A 26 5.11 13.37 1.59
CA ALA A 26 3.69 13.17 1.29
C ALA A 26 3.31 13.76 -0.09
N LEU A 27 3.87 14.91 -0.48
CA LEU A 27 3.69 15.46 -1.81
C LEU A 27 4.32 14.56 -2.89
N ARG A 28 5.55 14.07 -2.68
CA ARG A 28 6.22 13.14 -3.60
C ARG A 28 5.42 11.86 -3.77
N GLN A 29 4.85 11.31 -2.69
CA GLN A 29 3.95 10.15 -2.73
C GLN A 29 2.74 10.44 -3.63
N ARG A 30 1.96 11.49 -3.34
CA ARG A 30 0.77 11.85 -4.14
C ARG A 30 1.09 12.04 -5.62
N VAL A 31 2.18 12.74 -5.94
CA VAL A 31 2.63 12.94 -7.33
C VAL A 31 3.00 11.62 -7.99
N LYS A 32 3.67 10.72 -7.28
CA LYS A 32 4.04 9.40 -7.80
C LYS A 32 2.81 8.55 -8.10
N ILE A 33 1.85 8.51 -7.18
CA ILE A 33 0.59 7.76 -7.34
C ILE A 33 -0.21 8.29 -8.52
N GLN A 34 -0.35 9.62 -8.63
CA GLN A 34 -0.99 10.27 -9.77
C GLN A 34 -0.31 9.88 -11.09
N ARG A 35 1.02 9.90 -11.16
CA ARG A 35 1.77 9.50 -12.36
C ARG A 35 1.55 8.04 -12.75
N ILE A 36 1.53 7.12 -11.79
CA ILE A 36 1.26 5.69 -12.04
C ILE A 36 -0.15 5.53 -12.61
N MET A 37 -1.14 6.14 -11.95
CA MET A 37 -2.54 6.12 -12.34
C MET A 37 -2.74 6.64 -13.77
N ASP A 38 -2.21 7.83 -14.07
CA ASP A 38 -2.31 8.43 -15.41
C ASP A 38 -1.61 7.58 -16.47
N SER A 39 -0.43 7.04 -16.15
CA SER A 39 0.31 6.17 -17.08
C SER A 39 -0.51 4.94 -17.46
N ILE A 40 -1.15 4.29 -16.47
CA ILE A 40 -1.97 3.10 -16.69
C ILE A 40 -3.24 3.45 -17.45
N TRP A 41 -3.95 4.51 -17.05
CA TRP A 41 -5.21 4.89 -17.68
C TRP A 41 -5.07 5.33 -19.14
N ASN A 42 -3.89 5.80 -19.53
CA ASN A 42 -3.56 6.18 -20.91
C ASN A 42 -3.12 4.99 -21.78
N LEU A 43 -2.90 3.80 -21.22
CA LEU A 43 -2.61 2.60 -22.02
C LEU A 43 -3.84 2.19 -22.83
N GLU A 44 -3.62 1.88 -24.10
CA GLU A 44 -4.72 1.44 -24.98
C GLU A 44 -5.41 0.17 -24.45
N GLY A 45 -4.63 -0.77 -23.90
CA GLY A 45 -5.15 -1.99 -23.29
C GLY A 45 -5.93 -1.78 -21.98
N ALA A 46 -5.86 -0.60 -21.37
CA ALA A 46 -6.51 -0.30 -20.09
C ALA A 46 -7.91 0.33 -20.25
N LYS A 47 -8.45 0.46 -21.47
CA LYS A 47 -9.79 1.04 -21.72
C LYS A 47 -10.92 0.32 -20.97
N SER A 48 -10.79 -0.99 -20.74
CA SER A 48 -11.75 -1.80 -19.97
C SER A 48 -11.41 -1.92 -18.49
N LEU A 49 -10.28 -1.38 -18.04
CA LEU A 49 -9.82 -1.45 -16.65
C LEU A 49 -10.70 -0.59 -15.76
N ARG A 50 -11.54 -1.23 -14.94
CA ARG A 50 -12.43 -0.56 -13.99
C ARG A 50 -11.78 -0.26 -12.64
N TRP A 51 -10.91 -1.14 -12.19
CA TRP A 51 -10.31 -1.12 -10.85
C TRP A 51 -8.80 -1.19 -10.99
N LEU A 52 -8.12 -0.15 -10.53
CA LEU A 52 -6.68 -0.09 -10.36
C LEU A 52 -6.40 -0.04 -8.85
N PHE A 53 -5.56 -0.94 -8.36
CA PHE A 53 -5.09 -0.93 -6.98
C PHE A 53 -3.60 -0.67 -6.99
N ILE A 54 -3.15 0.27 -6.16
CA ILE A 54 -1.75 0.59 -5.97
C ILE A 54 -1.41 0.34 -4.50
N THR A 55 -0.33 -0.39 -4.23
CA THR A 55 0.14 -0.62 -2.86
C THR A 55 1.66 -0.67 -2.81
N ASP A 56 2.22 -0.81 -1.62
CA ASP A 56 3.67 -0.88 -1.43
C ASP A 56 4.27 -2.17 -2.00
N SER A 57 5.59 -2.16 -2.21
CA SER A 57 6.34 -3.32 -2.68
C SER A 57 6.58 -4.40 -1.63
N ASP A 58 5.96 -4.30 -0.46
CA ASP A 58 6.01 -5.28 0.63
C ASP A 58 5.02 -6.45 0.43
N VAL A 59 4.21 -6.43 -0.63
CA VAL A 59 3.45 -7.59 -1.09
C VAL A 59 4.16 -8.29 -2.24
N ASP A 60 4.45 -9.57 -2.06
CA ASP A 60 4.79 -10.45 -3.16
C ASP A 60 3.51 -10.94 -3.85
N LEU A 61 3.26 -10.49 -5.09
CA LEU A 61 2.09 -10.89 -5.87
C LEU A 61 2.19 -12.31 -6.44
N TYR A 62 3.34 -12.98 -6.29
CA TYR A 62 3.54 -14.37 -6.72
C TYR A 62 3.35 -15.38 -5.58
N ASP A 63 3.26 -14.92 -4.32
CA ASP A 63 3.01 -15.77 -3.16
C ASP A 63 1.54 -16.24 -3.11
N ASP A 64 1.27 -17.50 -2.77
CA ASP A 64 -0.10 -18.05 -2.75
C ASP A 64 -1.06 -17.29 -1.80
N GLY A 65 -0.54 -16.63 -0.77
CA GLY A 65 -1.27 -15.86 0.23
C GLY A 65 -1.44 -14.38 -0.09
N TRP A 66 -0.95 -13.89 -1.23
CA TRP A 66 -0.85 -12.45 -1.54
C TRP A 66 -2.17 -11.69 -1.40
N MET A 67 -3.29 -12.28 -1.80
CA MET A 67 -4.62 -11.65 -1.72
C MET A 67 -5.03 -11.34 -0.27
N ARG A 68 -4.61 -12.17 0.70
CA ARG A 68 -4.89 -11.95 2.12
C ARG A 68 -4.14 -10.71 2.63
N VAL A 69 -2.87 -10.58 2.25
CA VAL A 69 -2.04 -9.42 2.61
C VAL A 69 -2.60 -8.16 1.97
N LEU A 70 -2.95 -8.24 0.68
CA LEU A 70 -3.51 -7.12 -0.07
C LEU A 70 -4.83 -6.62 0.54
N LEU A 71 -5.74 -7.54 0.92
CA LEU A 71 -6.99 -7.17 1.58
C LEU A 71 -6.73 -6.38 2.86
N TRP A 72 -5.77 -6.81 3.69
CA TRP A 72 -5.41 -6.08 4.89
C TRP A 72 -4.90 -4.66 4.56
N GLN A 73 -4.00 -4.52 3.57
CA GLN A 73 -3.47 -3.21 3.17
C GLN A 73 -4.57 -2.25 2.71
N PHE A 74 -5.52 -2.73 1.90
CA PHE A 74 -6.63 -1.91 1.39
C PHE A 74 -7.52 -1.34 2.49
N PHE A 75 -7.68 -2.06 3.60
CA PHE A 75 -8.53 -1.60 4.70
C PHE A 75 -7.77 -0.90 5.83
N CYS A 76 -6.45 -1.06 5.88
CA CYS A 76 -5.63 -0.49 6.95
C CYS A 76 -4.85 0.77 6.54
N ARG A 77 -4.55 0.98 5.25
CA ARG A 77 -3.68 2.07 4.76
C ARG A 77 -4.43 3.27 4.16
N PHE A 78 -5.75 3.18 4.04
CA PHE A 78 -6.55 4.02 3.16
C PHE A 78 -7.50 4.99 3.89
N ASP A 79 -7.71 6.17 3.32
CA ASP A 79 -8.82 7.09 3.62
C ASP A 79 -9.60 7.46 2.34
N VAL A 80 -10.94 7.36 2.39
CA VAL A 80 -11.82 7.61 1.23
C VAL A 80 -11.68 9.00 0.64
N GLY A 81 -11.48 10.02 1.48
CA GLY A 81 -11.33 11.40 1.03
C GLY A 81 -9.99 11.68 0.36
N ARG A 82 -8.99 10.84 0.60
CA ARG A 82 -7.59 11.08 0.21
C ARG A 82 -7.13 10.18 -0.93
N ASP A 83 -7.39 8.87 -0.85
CA ASP A 83 -6.70 7.88 -1.71
C ASP A 83 -7.64 7.11 -2.65
N LEU A 84 -8.90 7.54 -2.76
CA LEU A 84 -9.84 7.02 -3.75
C LEU A 84 -9.97 8.00 -4.91
N HIS A 85 -9.38 7.65 -6.06
CA HIS A 85 -9.36 8.50 -7.23
C HIS A 85 -10.28 7.96 -8.32
N PHE A 86 -11.05 8.85 -8.93
CA PHE A 86 -11.94 8.51 -10.04
C PHE A 86 -11.40 9.13 -11.33
N ASP A 87 -11.62 8.45 -12.45
CA ASP A 87 -11.45 9.10 -13.74
C ASP A 87 -12.52 10.17 -13.98
N SER A 88 -12.34 11.00 -15.01
CA SER A 88 -13.24 12.12 -15.33
C SER A 88 -14.72 11.71 -15.46
N ASP A 89 -14.96 10.50 -15.99
CA ASP A 89 -16.29 9.94 -16.21
C ASP A 89 -16.86 9.19 -15.00
N LYS A 90 -16.10 9.05 -13.90
CA LYS A 90 -16.43 8.23 -12.72
C LYS A 90 -16.76 6.77 -13.07
N LYS A 91 -16.09 6.26 -14.10
CA LYS A 91 -16.24 4.91 -14.67
C LYS A 91 -15.13 3.97 -14.25
N ARG A 92 -14.00 4.52 -13.78
CA ARG A 92 -12.83 3.81 -13.31
C ARG A 92 -12.43 4.37 -11.96
N VAL A 93 -11.92 3.50 -11.11
CA VAL A 93 -11.44 3.85 -9.78
C VAL A 93 -10.02 3.36 -9.60
N CYS A 94 -9.18 4.24 -9.06
CA CYS A 94 -7.86 3.93 -8.54
C CYS A 94 -7.92 3.99 -7.02
N TRP A 95 -7.51 2.92 -6.38
CA TRP A 95 -7.40 2.79 -4.94
C TRP A 95 -5.94 2.79 -4.58
N ASP A 96 -5.48 3.85 -3.92
CA ASP A 96 -4.15 3.92 -3.35
C ASP A 96 -4.17 3.41 -1.90
N ALA A 97 -3.45 2.33 -1.68
CA ALA A 97 -3.26 1.66 -0.41
C ALA A 97 -1.77 1.55 -0.07
N THR A 98 -0.98 2.53 -0.52
CA THR A 98 0.38 2.72 -0.01
C THR A 98 0.33 3.26 1.41
N ALA A 99 1.32 2.94 2.24
CA ALA A 99 1.42 3.44 3.60
C ALA A 99 1.55 4.98 3.54
N PRO A 100 0.60 5.72 4.11
CA PRO A 100 0.57 7.16 3.91
C PRO A 100 1.60 7.84 4.81
N ILE A 101 2.33 8.80 4.25
CA ILE A 101 3.29 9.61 4.99
C ILE A 101 2.53 10.65 5.83
N PRO A 102 2.76 10.74 7.15
CA PRO A 102 2.12 11.76 8.00
C PRO A 102 2.36 13.18 7.48
N SER A 103 1.30 13.98 7.42
CA SER A 103 1.33 15.31 6.78
C SER A 103 0.14 16.14 7.26
N GLN A 104 0.32 17.45 7.43
CA GLN A 104 -0.77 18.39 7.69
C GLN A 104 -1.25 19.08 6.41
N GLU A 105 -0.43 19.09 5.36
CA GLU A 105 -0.79 19.61 4.05
C GLU A 105 -1.51 18.57 3.19
N GLY A 106 -2.12 19.05 2.10
CA GLY A 106 -2.88 18.24 1.15
C GLY A 106 -4.39 18.33 1.35
N PRO A 107 -5.16 17.46 0.66
CA PRO A 107 -6.62 17.50 0.69
C PRO A 107 -7.19 17.11 2.06
N VAL A 108 -6.54 16.14 2.72
CA VAL A 108 -6.92 15.60 4.02
C VAL A 108 -5.63 15.35 4.82
N PRO A 109 -5.51 15.86 6.07
CA PRO A 109 -4.36 15.59 6.91
C PRO A 109 -4.15 14.09 7.14
N VAL A 110 -2.89 13.67 7.16
CA VAL A 110 -2.46 12.31 7.46
C VAL A 110 -1.90 12.29 8.88
N ARG A 111 -2.54 11.50 9.76
CA ARG A 111 -2.07 11.26 11.12
C ARG A 111 -0.79 10.42 11.14
N ARG A 112 -0.15 10.35 12.30
CA ARG A 112 0.98 9.46 12.59
C ARG A 112 0.67 8.03 12.19
N TRP A 113 1.68 7.35 11.66
CA TRP A 113 1.54 6.00 11.10
C TRP A 113 2.11 4.96 12.07
N PRO A 114 1.30 4.00 12.55
CA PRO A 114 1.81 2.99 13.47
C PRO A 114 2.59 1.90 12.73
N GLY A 115 3.60 1.37 13.40
CA GLY A 115 4.22 0.11 13.01
C GLY A 115 3.23 -1.04 13.14
N VAL A 116 3.40 -2.06 12.32
CA VAL A 116 2.64 -3.31 12.36
C VAL A 116 3.21 -4.20 13.44
N THR A 117 2.35 -4.92 14.15
CA THR A 117 2.80 -5.98 15.06
C THR A 117 3.25 -7.18 14.24
N LEU A 118 4.57 -7.28 14.03
CA LEU A 118 5.20 -8.39 13.35
C LEU A 118 5.80 -9.36 14.35
N HIS A 119 5.83 -10.64 14.01
CA HIS A 119 6.54 -11.65 14.78
C HIS A 119 8.05 -11.51 14.55
N ASP A 120 8.82 -11.69 15.62
CA ASP A 120 10.28 -11.74 15.54
C ASP A 120 10.72 -12.98 14.76
N GLN A 121 11.64 -12.81 13.80
CA GLN A 121 12.04 -13.89 12.90
C GLN A 121 12.74 -15.04 13.63
N ASP A 122 13.58 -14.75 14.63
CA ASP A 122 14.25 -15.80 15.41
C ASP A 122 13.24 -16.63 16.21
N VAL A 123 12.14 -16.00 16.65
CA VAL A 123 11.03 -16.71 17.30
C VAL A 123 10.28 -17.60 16.32
N LEU A 124 9.99 -17.10 15.11
CA LEU A 124 9.33 -17.89 14.06
C LEU A 124 10.16 -19.12 13.70
N ASP A 125 11.46 -18.94 13.42
CA ASP A 125 12.36 -20.03 13.04
C ASP A 125 12.45 -21.12 14.12
N ARG A 126 12.42 -20.72 15.40
CA ARG A 126 12.39 -21.66 16.53
C ARG A 126 11.06 -22.41 16.62
N VAL A 127 9.94 -21.76 16.36
CA VAL A 127 8.61 -22.39 16.35
C VAL A 127 8.53 -23.41 15.21
N ASP A 128 9.02 -23.05 14.02
CA ASP A 128 9.04 -23.96 12.87
C ASP A 128 9.90 -25.20 13.16
N SER A 129 11.08 -25.03 13.77
CA SER A 129 11.92 -26.16 14.20
C SER A 129 11.20 -27.10 15.19
N TRP A 130 10.39 -26.56 16.11
CA TRP A 130 9.61 -27.40 17.05
C TRP A 130 8.45 -28.13 16.37
N LEU A 131 7.83 -27.51 15.37
CA LEU A 131 6.77 -28.15 14.58
C LEU A 131 7.33 -29.32 13.77
N GLU A 132 8.46 -29.13 13.11
CA GLU A 132 9.16 -30.20 12.37
C GLU A 132 9.55 -31.37 13.29
N GLU A 133 10.14 -31.09 14.46
CA GLU A 133 10.47 -32.10 15.47
C GLU A 133 9.21 -32.85 15.97
N GLY A 134 8.09 -32.15 16.09
CA GLY A 134 6.79 -32.69 16.48
C GLY A 134 6.04 -33.46 15.39
N GLY A 135 6.54 -33.44 14.15
CA GLY A 135 5.93 -34.09 12.99
C GLY A 135 4.73 -33.33 12.40
N PHE A 136 4.71 -32.00 12.53
CA PHE A 136 3.73 -31.11 11.91
C PHE A 136 4.30 -30.40 10.67
#